data_AF-U1J6Z8-F1
#
_entry.id   AF-U1J6Z8-F1
#
_cell.length_a   1.000
_cell.length_b   1.000
_cell.length_c   1.000
_cell.angle_alpha   90.00
_cell.angle_beta   90.00
_cell.angle_gamma   90.00
#
_symmetry.space_group_name_H-M   'P 1'
#
loop_
_entity.id
_entity.type
_entity.pdbx_description
1 polymer ?
#
loop_
_entity_poly.entity_id
_entity_poly.type
_entity_poly.pdbx_seq_one_letter_code
_entity_poly.pdbx_strand_id
1 'polypeptide(L)'
;MKRSLRINTFLLGCITFSAFSAYANSEVESRIHNAISEYTPQQSVESFDYPYRCRELKSTAYESVNPNEVEIVDRFTVSQECGYKLQSFHVVRNDSGATFYVYLVDSSGTIVRSGRYGVSSYPRTGDYFWVVENKGGGDGRGRFKSETRHFR
;
A
#
# COMPACT_ATOMS: atom_id res chain seq x y z
N MET A 1 10.30 -62.08 23.18
CA MET A 1 9.32 -61.03 22.82
C MET A 1 9.96 -60.06 21.83
N LYS A 2 9.22 -59.72 20.78
CA LYS A 2 9.68 -59.06 19.53
C LYS A 2 9.88 -57.54 19.71
N ARG A 3 10.91 -56.98 19.03
CA ARG A 3 11.11 -55.55 18.76
C ARG A 3 10.33 -55.11 17.51
N SER A 4 9.77 -53.90 17.48
CA SER A 4 9.64 -52.98 16.32
C SER A 4 8.86 -51.72 16.78
N LEU A 5 9.47 -50.53 16.89
CA LEU A 5 9.64 -49.47 15.88
C LEU A 5 8.33 -48.96 15.25
N ARG A 6 8.08 -47.64 15.34
CA ARG A 6 7.46 -46.68 14.37
C ARG A 6 6.77 -45.52 15.14
N ILE A 7 6.73 -44.25 14.75
CA ILE A 7 7.31 -43.38 13.71
C ILE A 7 7.09 -41.96 14.27
N ASN A 8 8.09 -41.08 14.15
CA ASN A 8 7.96 -39.64 14.40
C ASN A 8 6.99 -39.03 13.37
N THR A 9 5.92 -38.39 13.82
CA THR A 9 5.11 -37.51 12.95
C THR A 9 5.31 -36.08 13.39
N PHE A 10 6.35 -35.50 12.81
CA PHE A 10 6.62 -34.07 12.75
C PHE A 10 5.47 -33.42 11.98
N LEU A 11 4.39 -33.05 12.68
CA LEU A 11 3.31 -32.27 12.10
C LEU A 11 3.82 -30.84 11.94
N LEU A 12 4.33 -30.58 10.74
CA LEU A 12 4.33 -29.27 10.10
C LEU A 12 2.93 -28.67 10.28
N GLY A 13 2.75 -27.91 11.35
CA GLY A 13 1.71 -26.91 11.44
C GLY A 13 2.08 -25.80 10.48
N CYS A 14 1.81 -26.00 9.19
CA CYS A 14 1.65 -24.91 8.26
C CYS A 14 0.48 -24.06 8.76
N ILE A 15 0.79 -23.13 9.66
CA ILE A 15 -0.04 -21.95 9.88
C ILE A 15 0.05 -21.21 8.55
N THR A 16 -0.85 -21.57 7.64
CA THR A 16 -1.21 -20.73 6.53
C THR A 16 -1.68 -19.44 7.18
N PHE A 17 -0.85 -18.41 7.08
CA PHE A 17 -1.28 -17.04 7.32
C PHE A 17 -2.44 -16.80 6.36
N SER A 18 -3.66 -16.97 6.86
CA SER A 18 -4.85 -16.51 6.18
C SER A 18 -4.62 -15.02 5.95
N ALA A 19 -4.35 -14.67 4.69
CA ALA A 19 -4.36 -13.31 4.25
C ALA A 19 -5.72 -12.75 4.66
N PHE A 20 -5.74 -11.86 5.65
CA PHE A 20 -6.86 -10.95 5.82
C PHE A 20 -6.86 -10.06 4.56
N SER A 21 -7.46 -10.54 3.47
CA SER A 21 -7.98 -9.63 2.46
C SER A 21 -9.06 -8.84 3.18
N ALA A 22 -8.73 -7.63 3.62
CA ALA A 22 -9.75 -6.66 3.92
C ALA A 22 -10.58 -6.55 2.65
N TYR A 23 -11.78 -7.15 2.65
CA TYR A 23 -12.73 -7.00 1.55
C TYR A 23 -13.02 -5.51 1.46
N ALA A 24 -12.41 -4.85 0.50
CA ALA A 24 -12.88 -3.54 0.12
C ALA A 24 -14.27 -3.73 -0.48
N ASN A 25 -15.17 -2.80 -0.21
CA ASN A 25 -16.48 -2.79 -0.84
C ASN A 25 -16.27 -2.67 -2.37
N SER A 26 -16.99 -3.48 -3.16
CA SER A 26 -16.98 -3.45 -4.64
C SER A 26 -17.12 -2.04 -5.24
N GLU A 27 -17.82 -1.14 -4.53
CA GLU A 27 -17.95 0.27 -4.91
C GLU A 27 -16.63 1.06 -4.82
N VAL A 28 -15.78 0.74 -3.84
CA VAL A 28 -14.44 1.34 -3.71
C VAL A 28 -13.54 0.83 -4.84
N GLU A 29 -13.56 -0.47 -5.10
CA GLU A 29 -12.79 -1.07 -6.19
C GLU A 29 -13.14 -0.45 -7.54
N SER A 30 -14.43 -0.29 -7.84
CA SER A 30 -14.88 0.38 -9.08
C SER A 30 -14.37 1.82 -9.18
N ARG A 31 -14.41 2.59 -8.09
CA ARG A 31 -13.87 3.97 -8.08
C ARG A 31 -12.36 4.00 -8.27
N ILE A 32 -11.63 3.05 -7.69
CA ILE A 32 -10.18 2.89 -7.89
C ILE A 32 -9.87 2.59 -9.35
N HIS A 33 -10.59 1.65 -9.97
CA HIS A 33 -10.42 1.33 -11.38
C HIS A 33 -10.66 2.54 -12.28
N ASN A 34 -11.72 3.30 -12.01
CA ASN A 34 -12.00 4.55 -12.75
C ASN A 34 -10.86 5.57 -12.56
N ALA A 35 -10.43 5.80 -11.32
CA ALA A 35 -9.34 6.71 -11.02
C ALA A 35 -8.03 6.32 -11.73
N ILE A 36 -7.71 5.03 -11.80
CA ILE A 36 -6.52 4.53 -12.54
C ILE A 36 -6.67 4.78 -14.04
N SER A 37 -7.87 4.58 -14.60
CA SER A 37 -8.11 4.79 -16.03
C SER A 37 -8.01 6.26 -16.45
N GLU A 38 -8.35 7.18 -15.56
CA GLU A 38 -8.30 8.63 -15.77
C GLU A 38 -6.97 9.25 -15.30
N TYR A 39 -6.09 8.43 -14.71
CA TYR A 39 -4.83 8.91 -14.15
C TYR A 39 -3.90 9.44 -15.23
N THR A 40 -3.87 10.77 -15.35
CA THR A 40 -2.76 11.47 -16.01
C THR A 40 -1.66 11.72 -14.98
N PRO A 41 -0.39 11.39 -15.26
CA PRO A 41 0.70 11.68 -14.34
C PRO A 41 0.75 13.18 -14.04
N GLN A 42 0.27 13.60 -12.86
CA GLN A 42 0.58 14.93 -12.37
C GLN A 42 2.09 14.98 -12.09
N GLN A 43 2.70 16.11 -12.45
CA GLN A 43 4.12 16.40 -12.37
C GLN A 43 4.74 15.79 -11.10
N SER A 44 5.48 14.70 -11.28
CA SER A 44 6.07 13.93 -10.18
C SER A 44 7.01 14.83 -9.36
N VAL A 45 6.86 14.77 -8.04
CA VAL A 45 7.79 15.41 -7.09
C VAL A 45 9.22 14.97 -7.39
N GLU A 46 10.15 15.93 -7.30
CA GLU A 46 11.60 15.71 -7.46
C GLU A 46 12.06 14.47 -6.69
N SER A 47 12.47 13.46 -7.43
CA SER A 47 13.15 12.32 -6.86
C SER A 47 14.64 12.56 -6.85
N PHE A 48 15.24 12.48 -5.67
CA PHE A 48 16.69 12.39 -5.57
C PHE A 48 17.12 10.95 -5.87
N ASP A 49 17.80 10.76 -6.99
CA ASP A 49 18.59 9.55 -7.27
C ASP A 49 19.78 9.51 -6.31
N TYR A 50 19.56 9.00 -5.09
CA TYR A 50 20.66 8.49 -4.27
C TYR A 50 21.04 7.09 -4.79
N PRO A 51 22.33 6.68 -4.73
CA PRO A 51 22.89 5.51 -5.43
C PRO A 51 22.40 4.13 -4.96
N TYR A 52 21.30 4.07 -4.21
CA TYR A 52 20.64 2.81 -3.86
C TYR A 52 19.55 2.52 -4.89
N ARG A 53 19.79 1.51 -5.74
CA ARG A 53 18.91 0.99 -6.82
C ARG A 53 17.43 0.76 -6.47
N CYS A 54 17.13 0.81 -5.19
CA CYS A 54 15.80 0.70 -4.63
C CYS A 54 15.48 2.01 -3.91
N ARG A 55 15.02 2.97 -4.71
CA ARG A 55 14.63 4.35 -4.42
C ARG A 55 14.09 4.54 -2.99
N GLU A 56 14.61 5.53 -2.29
CA GLU A 56 13.98 6.11 -1.09
C GLU A 56 13.19 7.34 -1.55
N LEU A 57 11.89 7.18 -1.82
CA LEU A 57 11.04 8.34 -2.07
C LEU A 57 10.73 9.03 -0.74
N LYS A 58 10.99 10.34 -0.69
CA LYS A 58 10.74 11.17 0.48
C LYS A 58 9.51 12.05 0.21
N SER A 59 8.45 11.75 0.94
CA SER A 59 7.42 12.71 1.36
C SER A 59 6.81 13.62 0.28
N THR A 60 5.83 13.11 -0.46
CA THR A 60 4.84 13.96 -1.15
C THR A 60 3.90 14.58 -0.11
N ALA A 61 4.04 15.88 0.13
CA ALA A 61 3.02 16.65 0.84
C ALA A 61 1.81 16.83 -0.09
N TYR A 62 1.04 15.76 -0.28
CA TYR A 62 -0.28 15.87 -0.90
C TYR A 62 -1.18 16.70 0.05
N GLU A 63 -1.94 17.66 -0.46
CA GLU A 63 -2.53 18.68 0.42
C GLU A 63 -4.00 18.43 0.76
N SER A 64 -4.79 17.75 -0.08
CA SER A 64 -6.19 17.45 0.20
C SER A 64 -6.76 16.32 -0.65
N VAL A 65 -7.63 15.48 -0.07
CA VAL A 65 -8.46 14.50 -0.80
C VAL A 65 -9.94 14.83 -0.61
N ASN A 66 -10.67 15.09 -1.69
CA ASN A 66 -12.07 15.53 -1.60
C ASN A 66 -12.95 14.53 -0.82
N PRO A 67 -13.96 15.01 -0.05
CA PRO A 67 -14.86 14.14 0.70
C PRO A 67 -15.60 13.14 -0.20
N ASN A 68 -15.61 11.87 0.23
CA ASN A 68 -16.18 10.72 -0.47
C ASN A 68 -15.54 10.39 -1.83
N GLU A 69 -14.39 11.00 -2.14
CA GLU A 69 -13.61 10.70 -3.34
C GLU A 69 -12.43 9.79 -3.02
N VAL A 70 -11.97 9.13 -4.09
CA VAL A 70 -10.80 8.27 -4.12
C VAL A 70 -9.80 8.95 -5.05
N GLU A 71 -8.58 9.18 -4.57
CA GLU A 71 -7.55 9.88 -5.33
C GLU A 71 -6.25 9.06 -5.36
N ILE A 72 -5.64 8.99 -6.53
CA ILE A 72 -4.29 8.43 -6.70
C ILE A 72 -3.30 9.52 -6.34
N VAL A 73 -2.59 9.31 -5.23
CA VAL A 73 -1.67 10.30 -4.67
C VAL A 73 -0.22 10.08 -5.11
N ASP A 74 0.11 8.86 -5.54
CA ASP A 74 1.45 8.51 -6.03
C ASP A 74 1.41 7.22 -6.86
N ARG A 75 2.39 7.08 -7.78
CA ARG A 75 2.64 5.87 -8.55
C ARG A 75 4.12 5.51 -8.41
N PHE A 76 4.40 4.23 -8.16
CA PHE A 76 5.77 3.74 -8.09
C PHE A 76 5.92 2.35 -8.69
N THR A 77 7.15 2.05 -9.11
CA THR A 77 7.55 0.74 -9.62
C THR A 77 8.50 0.08 -8.63
N VAL A 78 8.23 -1.17 -8.29
CA VAL A 78 9.12 -2.03 -7.52
C VAL A 78 9.93 -2.85 -8.52
N SER A 79 11.24 -2.63 -8.59
CA SER A 79 12.12 -3.48 -9.39
C SER A 79 12.40 -4.81 -8.67
N GLN A 80 12.89 -5.80 -9.42
CA GLN A 80 13.12 -7.15 -8.90
C GLN A 80 14.06 -7.20 -7.70
N GLU A 81 15.08 -6.34 -7.70
CA GLU A 81 16.04 -6.19 -6.61
C GLU A 81 15.46 -5.48 -5.36
N CYS A 82 14.20 -5.03 -5.41
CA CYS A 82 13.54 -4.29 -4.34
C CYS A 82 12.30 -4.99 -3.77
N GLY A 83 11.94 -6.19 -4.23
CA GLY A 83 10.74 -6.91 -3.79
C GLY A 83 10.71 -7.31 -2.29
N TYR A 84 11.83 -7.14 -1.58
CA TYR A 84 11.93 -7.35 -0.13
C TYR A 84 11.92 -6.04 0.68
N LYS A 85 11.79 -4.88 0.03
CA LYS A 85 11.74 -3.58 0.71
C LYS A 85 10.31 -3.26 1.15
N LEU A 86 10.20 -2.65 2.33
CA LEU A 86 8.93 -2.16 2.85
C LEU A 86 8.54 -0.91 2.06
N GLN A 87 7.30 -0.89 1.59
CA GLN A 87 6.62 0.28 1.06
C GLN A 87 5.53 0.69 2.04
N SER A 88 5.51 1.96 2.42
CA SER A 88 4.50 2.46 3.36
C SER A 88 4.01 3.84 2.99
N PHE A 89 2.73 4.08 3.25
CA PHE A 89 2.11 5.39 3.10
C PHE A 89 1.32 5.74 4.35
N HIS A 90 1.46 6.96 4.85
CA HIS A 90 0.85 7.41 6.10
C HIS A 90 0.30 8.83 5.99
N VAL A 91 -0.84 9.06 6.63
CA VAL A 91 -1.34 10.39 6.97
C VAL A 91 -0.57 10.85 8.21
N VAL A 92 0.34 11.82 8.05
CA VAL A 92 1.17 12.33 9.14
C VAL A 92 0.57 13.55 9.84
N ARG A 93 -0.37 14.22 9.18
CA ARG A 93 -1.17 15.31 9.75
C ARG A 93 -2.57 15.29 9.14
N ASN A 94 -3.59 15.42 9.98
CA ASN A 94 -4.99 15.48 9.56
C ASN A 94 -5.58 16.81 10.03
N ASP A 95 -5.39 17.85 9.22
CA ASP A 95 -5.82 19.22 9.55
C ASP A 95 -7.33 19.40 9.42
N SER A 96 -7.97 18.55 8.61
CA SER A 96 -9.40 18.61 8.31
C SER A 96 -10.29 17.83 9.28
N GLY A 97 -9.72 16.94 10.10
CA GLY A 97 -10.50 16.00 10.91
C GLY A 97 -11.14 14.87 10.10
N ALA A 98 -10.76 14.70 8.83
CA ALA A 98 -11.30 13.68 7.95
C ALA A 98 -10.94 12.24 8.37
N THR A 99 -11.73 11.27 7.92
CA THR A 99 -11.41 9.85 8.06
C THR A 99 -10.80 9.33 6.77
N PHE A 100 -9.49 9.08 6.78
CA PHE A 100 -8.78 8.58 5.60
C PHE A 100 -8.59 7.06 5.64
N TYR A 101 -8.84 6.42 4.50
CA TYR A 101 -8.37 5.08 4.19
C TYR A 101 -7.29 5.15 3.11
N VAL A 102 -6.26 4.36 3.28
CA VAL A 102 -5.13 4.26 2.36
C VAL A 102 -5.10 2.85 1.79
N TYR A 103 -4.91 2.76 0.48
CA TYR A 103 -4.84 1.52 -0.28
C TYR A 103 -3.52 1.46 -1.05
N LEU A 104 -2.88 0.30 -0.96
CA LEU A 104 -1.87 -0.12 -1.92
C LEU A 104 -2.59 -0.90 -3.02
N VAL A 105 -2.53 -0.40 -4.24
CA VAL A 105 -3.21 -0.97 -5.39
C VAL A 105 -2.17 -1.36 -6.44
N ASP A 106 -2.31 -2.52 -7.06
CA ASP A 106 -1.43 -2.91 -8.17
C ASP A 106 -1.89 -2.32 -9.51
N SER A 107 -1.08 -2.48 -10.55
CA SER A 107 -1.38 -2.00 -11.90
C SER A 107 -2.71 -2.49 -12.50
N SER A 108 -3.27 -3.59 -11.99
CA SER A 108 -4.56 -4.11 -12.45
C SER A 108 -5.74 -3.44 -11.77
N GLY A 109 -5.53 -2.62 -10.74
CA GLY A 109 -6.58 -2.07 -9.89
C GLY A 109 -6.92 -2.93 -8.67
N THR A 110 -6.19 -4.04 -8.46
CA THR A 110 -6.44 -4.93 -7.32
C THR A 110 -5.85 -4.32 -6.05
N ILE A 111 -6.65 -4.25 -4.99
CA ILE A 111 -6.20 -3.80 -3.67
C ILE A 111 -5.35 -4.89 -3.04
N VAL A 112 -4.05 -4.62 -2.92
CA VAL A 112 -3.07 -5.51 -2.29
C VAL A 112 -3.18 -5.40 -0.77
N ARG A 113 -3.37 -4.18 -0.27
CA ARG A 113 -3.50 -3.92 1.17
C ARG A 113 -4.21 -2.60 1.43
N SER A 114 -4.90 -2.51 2.56
CA SER A 114 -5.53 -1.27 3.01
C SER A 114 -5.33 -1.02 4.49
N GLY A 115 -5.48 0.24 4.93
CA GLY A 115 -5.45 0.61 6.33
C GLY A 115 -5.98 2.02 6.59
N ARG A 116 -6.46 2.26 7.81
CA ARG A 116 -6.93 3.57 8.24
C ARG A 116 -5.73 4.46 8.57
N TYR A 117 -5.68 5.65 7.97
CA TYR A 117 -4.56 6.62 8.09
C TYR A 117 -3.19 6.13 7.62
N GLY A 118 -3.09 4.93 7.06
CA GLY A 118 -1.85 4.44 6.49
C GLY A 118 -1.80 2.93 6.36
N VAL A 119 -0.85 2.47 5.58
CA VAL A 119 -0.63 1.05 5.31
C VAL A 119 0.84 0.82 4.97
N SER A 120 1.33 -0.39 5.25
CA SER A 120 2.68 -0.80 4.89
C SER A 120 2.66 -2.22 4.33
N SER A 121 3.45 -2.50 3.30
CA SER A 121 3.50 -3.80 2.63
C SER A 121 4.87 -4.07 2.02
N TYR A 122 5.12 -5.33 1.66
CA TYR A 122 6.28 -5.77 0.88
C TYR A 122 5.79 -6.23 -0.50
N PRO A 123 5.39 -5.29 -1.38
CA PRO A 123 4.92 -5.65 -2.72
C PRO A 123 6.02 -6.35 -3.52
N ARG A 124 5.60 -7.31 -4.35
CA ARG A 124 6.50 -7.96 -5.32
C ARG A 124 6.85 -6.98 -6.44
N THR A 125 7.76 -7.36 -7.33
CA THR A 125 8.06 -6.62 -8.56
C THR A 125 6.79 -6.25 -9.31
N GLY A 126 6.67 -4.99 -9.72
CA GLY A 126 5.51 -4.49 -10.46
C GLY A 126 5.25 -3.00 -10.26
N ASP A 127 4.21 -2.52 -10.92
CA ASP A 127 3.72 -1.15 -10.80
C ASP A 127 2.58 -1.09 -9.79
N TYR A 128 2.61 -0.04 -8.96
CA TYR A 128 1.67 0.17 -7.87
C TYR A 128 1.26 1.63 -7.76
N PHE A 129 0.10 1.82 -7.14
CA PHE A 129 -0.48 3.10 -6.81
C PHE A 129 -0.70 3.21 -5.30
N TRP A 130 -0.37 4.37 -4.75
CA TRP A 130 -0.92 4.79 -3.48
C TRP A 130 -2.24 5.50 -3.75
N VAL A 131 -3.29 5.00 -3.11
CA VAL A 131 -4.64 5.54 -3.26
C VAL A 131 -5.18 5.92 -1.90
N VAL A 132 -5.80 7.09 -1.80
CA VAL A 132 -6.41 7.59 -0.57
C VAL A 132 -7.89 7.83 -0.80
N GLU A 133 -8.71 7.39 0.15
CA GLU A 133 -10.13 7.71 0.21
C GLU A 133 -10.40 8.57 1.44
N ASN A 134 -11.10 9.69 1.25
CA ASN A 134 -11.67 10.45 2.36
C ASN A 134 -13.12 9.99 2.60
N LYS A 135 -13.38 9.31 3.72
CA LYS A 135 -14.73 8.86 4.12
C LYS A 135 -15.58 9.96 4.77
N GLY A 136 -15.16 11.22 4.68
CA GLY A 136 -15.82 12.37 5.28
C GLY A 136 -15.35 12.70 6.69
N GLY A 137 -16.06 13.61 7.35
CA GLY A 137 -15.69 14.21 8.64
C GLY A 137 -14.80 15.45 8.51
N GLY A 138 -14.28 15.75 7.32
CA GLY A 138 -13.46 16.91 7.03
C GLY A 138 -13.27 17.13 5.52
N ASP A 139 -12.78 18.30 5.15
CA ASP A 139 -12.50 18.70 3.76
C ASP A 139 -11.31 17.97 3.10
N GLY A 140 -10.68 17.05 3.83
CA GLY A 140 -9.62 16.20 3.30
C GLY A 140 -8.23 16.78 3.38
N ARG A 141 -8.06 17.99 3.92
CA ARG A 141 -6.73 18.58 4.12
C ARG A 141 -5.88 17.80 5.12
N GLY A 142 -4.61 17.65 4.78
CA GLY A 142 -3.63 16.97 5.61
C GLY A 142 -2.24 16.99 5.03
N ARG A 143 -1.34 16.24 5.66
CA ARG A 143 -0.02 15.92 5.11
C ARG A 143 0.12 14.41 5.10
N PHE A 144 0.67 13.92 4.00
CA PHE A 144 0.88 12.50 3.78
C PHE A 144 2.36 12.23 3.56
N LYS A 145 2.75 10.98 3.73
CA LYS A 145 4.13 10.55 3.59
C LYS A 145 4.19 9.14 3.04
N SER A 146 4.77 9.01 1.85
CA SER A 146 5.26 7.75 1.31
C SER A 146 6.71 7.52 1.77
N GLU A 147 7.04 6.28 2.12
CA GLU A 147 8.38 5.85 2.50
C GLU A 147 8.70 4.46 1.92
N THR A 148 9.96 4.28 1.52
CA THR A 148 10.54 2.97 1.21
C THR A 148 11.63 2.68 2.23
N ARG A 149 11.57 1.53 2.92
CA ARG A 149 12.59 1.14 3.92
C ARG A 149 13.23 -0.20 3.57
N HIS A 150 14.53 -0.29 3.85
CA HIS A 150 15.27 -1.54 3.88
C HIS A 150 15.49 -1.94 5.33
N PHE A 151 14.94 -3.08 5.77
CA PHE A 151 15.36 -3.68 7.03
C PHE A 151 16.69 -4.40 6.77
N ARG A 152 17.75 -3.93 7.40
CA ARG A 152 19.03 -4.64 7.53
C ARG A 152 19.04 -5.42 8.83
#